data_AF-A0A2T2Q0E5-F1
#
_entry.id   AF-A0A2T2Q0E5-F1
#
_cell.length_a   1.000
_cell.length_b   1.000
_cell.length_c   1.000
_cell.angle_alpha   90.00
_cell.angle_beta   90.00
_cell.angle_gamma   90.00
#
_symmetry.space_group_name_H-M   'P 1'
#
loop_
_entity.id
_entity.type
_entity.pdbx_description
1 polymer ?
#
loop_
_entity_poly.entity_id
_entity_poly.type
_entity_poly.pdbx_seq_one_letter_code
_entity_poly.pdbx_strand_id
1 'polypeptide(L)'
;MFDLTFTVDAQDTTTPLTLAIDQMVIAGWTGRDPVARDKHIKELQEMGIAPPASTPIYYRGAARRLTQEDSIECTGGDSSGEVEFVLVGWQGRIFVGCGSDHTDRKVEAYSVTVSKQMCDKPIASTLWELEDVIGHWDQMILRSYATIKGERVLYQEGTLDAMLPVNDLIARGFEGGKFPDGCAMFGGTFAAKGGIRPAERFDFELEDPVLKRTIRHGYDVLTLPVRG
;
A
#
# COMPACT_ATOMS: atom_id res chain seq x y z
N MET A 1 -13.31 13.13 6.93
CA MET A 1 -14.15 12.03 7.42
C MET A 1 -15.08 11.60 6.31
N PHE A 2 -14.93 10.37 5.84
CA PHE A 2 -15.89 9.66 5.01
C PHE A 2 -15.89 8.20 5.49
N ASP A 3 -17.02 7.52 5.33
CA ASP A 3 -17.18 6.18 5.87
C ASP A 3 -16.84 5.15 4.80
N LEU A 4 -16.13 4.10 5.21
CA LEU A 4 -15.92 2.90 4.41
C LEU A 4 -16.50 1.70 5.16
N THR A 5 -17.12 0.81 4.41
CA THR A 5 -17.61 -0.46 4.92
C THR A 5 -16.66 -1.56 4.52
N PHE A 6 -16.14 -2.28 5.50
CA PHE A 6 -15.32 -3.47 5.31
C PHE A 6 -16.08 -4.71 5.76
N THR A 7 -15.62 -5.85 5.28
CA THR A 7 -15.93 -7.17 5.82
C THR A 7 -14.74 -7.61 6.66
N VAL A 8 -14.92 -7.70 7.98
CA VAL A 8 -13.91 -8.29 8.86
C VAL A 8 -14.09 -9.80 8.80
N ASP A 9 -13.07 -10.50 8.30
CA ASP A 9 -13.02 -11.95 8.19
C ASP A 9 -12.23 -12.54 9.37
N ALA A 10 -12.94 -13.23 10.26
CA ALA A 10 -12.39 -13.94 11.41
C ALA A 10 -12.39 -15.47 11.20
N GLN A 11 -12.14 -15.93 9.96
CA GLN A 11 -12.16 -17.32 9.48
C GLN A 11 -13.55 -17.96 9.50
N ASP A 12 -14.13 -18.12 10.69
CA ASP A 12 -15.41 -18.80 10.89
C ASP A 12 -16.61 -17.85 10.73
N THR A 13 -16.35 -16.54 10.72
CA THR A 13 -17.39 -15.52 10.66
C THR A 13 -16.89 -14.27 9.95
N THR A 14 -17.77 -13.69 9.13
CA THR A 14 -17.56 -12.39 8.51
C THR A 14 -18.51 -11.37 9.11
N THR A 15 -18.00 -10.21 9.54
CA THR A 15 -18.82 -9.14 10.14
C THR A 15 -18.64 -7.83 9.37
N PRO A 16 -19.72 -7.12 9.00
CA PRO A 16 -19.57 -5.79 8.42
C PRO A 16 -19.05 -4.80 9.46
N LEU A 17 -18.07 -3.99 9.06
CA LEU A 17 -17.52 -2.91 9.86
C LEU A 17 -17.54 -1.62 9.04
N THR A 18 -18.45 -0.71 9.37
CA THR A 18 -18.44 0.65 8.84
C THR A 18 -17.67 1.54 9.80
N LEU A 19 -16.63 2.20 9.29
CA LEU A 19 -15.80 3.10 10.07
C LEU A 19 -15.47 4.36 9.28
N ALA A 20 -15.24 5.44 10.02
CA ALA A 20 -14.85 6.72 9.47
C ALA A 20 -13.32 6.76 9.27
N ILE A 21 -12.86 7.03 8.05
CA ILE A 21 -11.43 7.30 7.79
C ILE A 21 -11.24 8.80 7.56
N ASP A 22 -10.28 9.38 8.28
CA ASP A 22 -9.89 10.79 8.13
C ASP A 22 -8.39 10.99 7.87
N GLN A 23 -7.58 9.97 8.10
CA GLN A 23 -6.14 9.99 7.84
C GLN A 23 -5.73 8.87 6.90
N MET A 24 -4.93 9.24 5.89
CA MET A 24 -4.21 8.29 5.06
C MET A 24 -2.71 8.59 5.16
N VAL A 25 -1.95 7.54 5.42
CA VAL A 25 -0.49 7.57 5.55
C VAL A 25 0.10 6.55 4.60
N ILE A 26 1.21 6.89 3.97
CA ILE A 26 1.99 5.97 3.16
C ILE A 26 3.41 5.92 3.73
N ALA A 27 3.79 4.77 4.27
CA ALA A 27 5.12 4.52 4.78
C ALA A 27 6.06 4.14 3.62
N GLY A 28 7.00 5.02 3.30
CA GLY A 28 8.07 4.76 2.34
C GLY A 28 9.35 4.28 3.04
N TRP A 29 10.23 3.65 2.27
CA TRP A 29 11.55 3.20 2.76
C TRP A 29 11.46 2.23 3.95
N THR A 30 10.49 1.31 3.88
CA THR A 30 10.18 0.36 4.96
C THR A 30 10.94 -0.96 4.86
N GLY A 31 11.91 -1.09 3.94
CA GLY A 31 12.76 -2.27 3.86
C GLY A 31 13.48 -2.55 5.20
N ARG A 32 13.41 -3.79 5.67
CA ARG A 32 13.93 -4.20 6.99
C ARG A 32 15.46 -4.25 7.04
N ASP A 33 16.13 -4.49 5.91
CA ASP A 33 17.58 -4.54 5.82
C ASP A 33 18.18 -3.11 5.77
N PRO A 34 18.82 -2.63 6.86
CA PRO A 34 19.38 -1.29 6.89
C PRO A 34 20.59 -1.16 5.96
N VAL A 35 21.36 -2.24 5.73
CA VAL A 35 22.54 -2.21 4.86
C VAL A 35 22.13 -2.07 3.40
N ALA A 36 21.15 -2.87 2.97
CA ALA A 36 20.61 -2.78 1.61
C ALA A 36 19.96 -1.41 1.37
N ARG A 37 19.20 -0.91 2.35
CA ARG A 37 18.59 0.44 2.31
C ARG A 37 19.64 1.54 2.17
N ASP A 38 20.64 1.55 3.03
CA ASP A 38 21.66 2.61 3.07
C ASP A 38 22.53 2.59 1.80
N LYS A 39 22.82 1.40 1.27
CA LYS A 39 23.46 1.24 -0.03
C LYS A 39 22.61 1.86 -1.14
N HIS A 40 21.30 1.58 -1.18
CA HIS A 40 20.42 2.13 -2.20
C HIS A 40 20.31 3.65 -2.13
N ILE A 41 20.26 4.23 -0.92
CA ILE A 41 20.30 5.69 -0.73
C ILE A 41 21.59 6.28 -1.30
N LYS A 42 22.74 5.64 -1.06
CA LYS A 42 24.03 6.10 -1.59
C LYS A 42 24.06 6.06 -3.12
N GLU A 43 23.56 4.99 -3.74
CA GLU A 43 23.46 4.86 -5.20
C GLU A 43 22.59 5.99 -5.80
N LEU A 44 21.47 6.34 -5.17
CA LEU A 44 20.61 7.46 -5.60
C LEU A 44 21.31 8.81 -5.48
N GLN A 45 22.06 9.02 -4.40
CA GLN A 45 22.86 10.25 -4.21
C GLN A 45 23.94 10.41 -5.27
N GLU A 46 24.60 9.31 -5.67
CA GLU A 46 25.59 9.31 -6.76
C GLU A 46 24.95 9.68 -8.12
N MET A 47 23.65 9.46 -8.29
CA MET A 47 22.86 9.89 -9.45
C MET A 47 22.25 11.30 -9.31
N GLY A 48 22.55 12.02 -8.22
CA GLY A 48 22.05 13.38 -7.97
C GLY A 48 20.64 13.45 -7.39
N ILE A 49 20.08 12.33 -6.92
CA ILE A 49 18.76 12.27 -6.27
C ILE A 49 18.92 12.51 -4.77
N ALA A 50 18.13 13.42 -4.21
CA ALA A 50 18.18 13.75 -2.78
C ALA A 50 17.74 12.55 -1.92
N PRO A 51 18.39 12.30 -0.77
CA PRO A 51 17.96 11.25 0.15
C PRO A 51 16.61 11.58 0.79
N PRO A 52 15.87 10.58 1.30
CA PRO A 52 14.64 10.83 2.04
C PRO A 52 14.94 11.59 3.34
N ALA A 53 13.95 12.37 3.83
CA ALA A 53 14.09 13.13 5.07
C ALA A 53 14.22 12.25 6.32
N SER A 54 13.70 11.01 6.26
CA SER A 54 13.82 9.99 7.31
C SER A 54 13.67 8.60 6.69
N THR A 55 14.13 7.57 7.40
CA THR A 55 13.94 6.16 7.01
C THR A 55 13.41 5.35 8.20
N PRO A 56 12.14 4.92 8.18
CA PRO A 56 11.12 5.14 7.14
C PRO A 56 10.67 6.61 7.06
N ILE A 57 10.00 6.96 5.96
CA ILE A 57 9.33 8.26 5.76
C ILE A 57 7.82 8.04 5.70
N TYR A 58 7.03 9.01 6.17
CA TYR A 58 5.57 8.91 6.24
C TYR A 58 4.93 10.04 5.43
N TYR A 59 4.47 9.72 4.22
CA TYR A 59 3.73 10.66 3.38
C TYR A 59 2.29 10.76 3.86
N ARG A 60 1.76 11.97 3.93
CA ARG A 60 0.35 12.22 4.21
C ARG A 60 -0.39 12.48 2.91
N GLY A 61 -1.55 11.86 2.76
CA GLY A 61 -2.47 12.12 1.66
C GLY A 61 -3.90 12.32 2.16
N ALA A 62 -4.75 12.83 1.29
CA ALA A 62 -6.17 12.97 1.59
C ALA A 62 -6.80 11.58 1.71
N ALA A 63 -7.43 11.29 2.85
CA ALA A 63 -8.16 10.03 3.05
C ALA A 63 -9.23 9.78 1.97
N ARG A 64 -9.78 10.84 1.38
CA ARG A 64 -10.73 10.79 0.26
C ARG A 64 -10.18 10.19 -1.04
N ARG A 65 -8.88 9.87 -1.12
CA ARG A 65 -8.30 9.11 -2.23
C ARG A 65 -8.52 7.61 -2.07
N LEU A 66 -8.80 7.12 -0.87
CA LEU A 66 -9.09 5.70 -0.65
C LEU A 66 -10.40 5.34 -1.35
N THR A 67 -10.40 4.19 -2.01
CA THR A 67 -11.56 3.67 -2.73
C THR A 67 -11.59 2.15 -2.68
N GLN A 68 -12.78 1.55 -2.73
CA GLN A 68 -12.99 0.11 -2.88
C GLN A 68 -13.56 -0.23 -4.26
N GLU A 69 -13.65 0.77 -5.15
CA GLU A 69 -14.16 0.61 -6.51
C GLU A 69 -13.25 -0.30 -7.35
N ASP A 70 -13.81 -0.82 -8.43
CA ASP A 70 -13.15 -1.69 -9.40
C ASP A 70 -12.45 -0.92 -10.54
N SER A 71 -12.43 0.41 -10.47
CA SER A 71 -11.72 1.26 -11.41
C SER A 71 -11.29 2.58 -10.77
N ILE A 72 -10.23 3.17 -11.33
CA ILE A 72 -9.79 4.54 -11.02
C ILE A 72 -9.52 5.30 -12.32
N GLU A 73 -9.60 6.62 -12.25
CA GLU A 73 -9.23 7.50 -13.35
C GLU A 73 -7.88 8.15 -13.07
N CYS A 74 -6.93 8.02 -14.00
CA CYS A 74 -5.58 8.57 -13.89
C CYS A 74 -5.31 9.56 -15.02
N THR A 75 -4.66 10.67 -14.69
CA THR A 75 -4.28 11.68 -15.69
C THR A 75 -3.10 11.17 -16.51
N GLY A 76 -3.29 11.03 -17.82
CA GLY A 76 -2.26 10.46 -18.69
C GLY A 76 -2.05 8.96 -18.48
N GLY A 77 -1.01 8.43 -19.15
CA GLY A 77 -0.69 6.99 -19.14
C GLY A 77 0.51 6.64 -18.27
N ASP A 78 1.01 7.57 -17.46
CA ASP A 78 2.29 7.46 -16.74
C ASP A 78 2.08 7.14 -15.25
N SER A 79 1.12 6.30 -14.90
CA SER A 79 0.87 5.86 -13.52
C SER A 79 0.96 4.35 -13.37
N SER A 80 1.17 3.84 -12.16
CA SER A 80 1.19 2.40 -11.91
C SER A 80 0.78 2.04 -10.48
N GLY A 81 0.27 0.83 -10.28
CA GLY A 81 0.02 0.27 -8.95
C GLY A 81 1.28 -0.19 -8.23
N GLU A 82 1.21 -0.18 -6.90
CA GLU A 82 2.19 -0.74 -5.97
C GLU A 82 1.42 -1.46 -4.88
N VAL A 83 1.53 -2.79 -4.79
CA VAL A 83 0.79 -3.53 -3.75
C VAL A 83 1.41 -3.33 -2.38
N GLU A 84 0.58 -3.08 -1.38
CA GLU A 84 0.99 -2.93 0.01
C GLU A 84 -0.01 -3.63 0.95
N PHE A 85 0.46 -4.03 2.13
CA PHE A 85 -0.47 -4.24 3.24
C PHE A 85 -0.93 -2.87 3.77
N VAL A 86 -2.16 -2.83 4.27
CA VAL A 86 -2.76 -1.60 4.80
C VAL A 86 -3.20 -1.83 6.23
N LEU A 87 -2.72 -1.03 7.18
CA LEU A 87 -3.20 -1.05 8.55
C LEU A 87 -4.36 -0.07 8.72
N VAL A 88 -5.43 -0.48 9.39
CA VAL A 88 -6.60 0.36 9.68
C VAL A 88 -6.86 0.38 11.18
N GLY A 89 -6.92 1.58 11.77
CA GLY A 89 -7.13 1.78 13.21
C GLY A 89 -8.58 2.09 13.51
N TRP A 90 -9.19 1.38 14.46
CA TRP A 90 -10.57 1.64 14.86
C TRP A 90 -10.89 1.11 16.26
N GLN A 91 -11.43 1.98 17.12
CA GLN A 91 -11.82 1.68 18.50
C GLN A 91 -10.70 1.00 19.31
N GLY A 92 -9.46 1.49 19.14
CA GLY A 92 -8.28 0.94 19.81
C GLY A 92 -7.79 -0.40 19.26
N ARG A 93 -8.38 -0.89 18.17
CA ARG A 93 -7.98 -2.12 17.48
C ARG A 93 -7.25 -1.77 16.19
N ILE A 94 -6.43 -2.69 15.71
CA ILE A 94 -5.73 -2.57 14.43
C ILE A 94 -6.13 -3.76 13.56
N PHE A 95 -6.57 -3.43 12.35
CA PHE A 95 -6.90 -4.36 11.30
C PHE A 95 -5.82 -4.32 10.23
N VAL A 96 -5.66 -5.43 9.51
CA VAL A 96 -4.83 -5.49 8.30
C VAL A 96 -5.70 -5.77 7.08
N GLY A 97 -5.42 -5.02 6.02
CA GLY A 97 -5.97 -5.18 4.68
C GLY A 97 -4.87 -5.22 3.62
N CYS A 98 -5.30 -5.13 2.37
CA CYS A 98 -4.40 -5.02 1.23
C CYS A 98 -4.86 -3.88 0.33
N GLY A 99 -3.92 -3.17 -0.28
CA GLY A 99 -4.22 -2.03 -1.13
C GLY A 99 -3.14 -1.77 -2.16
N SER A 100 -3.42 -0.80 -3.02
CA SER A 100 -2.48 -0.31 -4.01
C SER A 100 -2.14 1.15 -3.76
N ASP A 101 -0.86 1.45 -3.51
CA ASP A 101 -0.33 2.80 -3.52
C ASP A 101 -0.12 3.30 -4.96
N HIS A 102 -1.20 3.43 -5.72
CA HIS A 102 -1.13 3.80 -7.14
C HIS A 102 -0.48 5.18 -7.29
N THR A 103 0.56 5.29 -8.10
CA THR A 103 1.42 6.49 -8.12
C THR A 103 1.62 6.99 -9.55
N ASP A 104 1.51 8.31 -9.73
CA ASP A 104 1.87 8.99 -10.98
C ASP A 104 3.40 9.10 -11.08
N ARG A 105 3.99 8.40 -12.03
CA ARG A 105 5.44 8.26 -12.18
C ARG A 105 6.10 9.47 -12.81
N LYS A 106 5.35 10.22 -13.63
CA LYS A 106 5.85 11.46 -14.21
C LYS A 106 5.97 12.54 -13.14
N VAL A 107 4.99 12.64 -12.25
CA VAL A 107 4.98 13.57 -11.14
C VAL A 107 5.90 13.10 -10.02
N GLU A 108 6.10 11.80 -9.84
CA GLU A 108 7.01 11.26 -8.83
C GLU A 108 8.45 11.74 -9.02
N ALA A 109 8.90 11.81 -10.29
CA ALA A 109 10.20 12.38 -10.64
C ALA A 109 10.37 13.86 -10.24
N TYR A 110 9.27 14.59 -10.09
CA TYR A 110 9.25 15.95 -9.54
C TYR A 110 9.10 15.94 -8.01
N SER A 111 8.14 15.18 -7.49
CA SER A 111 7.85 15.07 -6.06
C SER A 111 7.08 13.79 -5.72
N VAL A 112 7.71 12.93 -4.91
CA VAL A 112 7.09 11.72 -4.36
C VAL A 112 5.82 12.05 -3.55
N THR A 113 5.82 13.12 -2.77
CA THR A 113 4.65 13.51 -1.98
C THR A 113 3.45 13.88 -2.86
N VAL A 114 3.70 14.66 -3.93
CA VAL A 114 2.63 15.13 -4.82
C VAL A 114 2.07 13.98 -5.65
N SER A 115 2.94 13.14 -6.22
CA SER A 115 2.50 11.98 -7.01
C SER A 115 1.63 11.01 -6.22
N LYS A 116 1.99 10.74 -4.96
CA LYS A 116 1.18 9.90 -4.06
C LYS A 116 -0.20 10.50 -3.78
N GLN A 117 -0.36 11.82 -3.79
CA GLN A 117 -1.65 12.48 -3.59
C GLN A 117 -2.53 12.51 -4.87
N MET A 118 -1.92 12.44 -6.05
CA MET A 118 -2.63 12.66 -7.31
C MET A 118 -3.56 11.51 -7.71
N CYS A 119 -3.19 10.28 -7.37
CA CYS A 119 -3.96 9.10 -7.71
C CYS A 119 -4.83 8.64 -6.53
N ASP A 120 -5.95 8.02 -6.86
CA ASP A 120 -6.72 7.26 -5.88
C ASP A 120 -5.93 6.04 -5.39
N LYS A 121 -6.33 5.52 -4.23
CA LYS A 121 -5.67 4.46 -3.48
C LYS A 121 -6.65 3.30 -3.28
N PRO A 122 -6.78 2.40 -4.26
CA PRO A 122 -7.66 1.25 -4.15
C PRO A 122 -7.26 0.34 -2.98
N ILE A 123 -8.22 -0.06 -2.17
CA ILE A 123 -8.04 -1.01 -1.06
C ILE A 123 -9.10 -2.10 -1.15
N ALA A 124 -8.74 -3.31 -0.71
CA ALA A 124 -9.70 -4.38 -0.61
C ALA A 124 -10.77 -4.07 0.45
N SER A 125 -11.99 -4.58 0.24
CA SER A 125 -13.08 -4.46 1.20
C SER A 125 -13.02 -5.49 2.33
N THR A 126 -11.99 -6.34 2.37
CA THR A 126 -11.79 -7.34 3.42
C THR A 126 -10.68 -6.91 4.38
N LEU A 127 -10.90 -7.13 5.67
CA LEU A 127 -9.93 -6.91 6.73
C LEU A 127 -9.79 -8.16 7.60
N TRP A 128 -8.60 -8.35 8.17
CA TRP A 128 -8.36 -9.28 9.27
C TRP A 128 -7.98 -8.52 10.53
N GLU A 129 -8.21 -9.09 11.70
CA GLU A 129 -7.61 -8.59 12.92
C GLU A 129 -6.08 -8.72 12.82
N LEU A 130 -5.34 -7.69 13.23
CA LEU A 130 -3.88 -7.78 13.25
C LEU A 130 -3.42 -8.87 14.23
N GLU A 131 -4.11 -9.05 15.35
CA GLU A 131 -3.78 -10.04 16.38
C GLU A 131 -3.80 -11.48 15.84
N ASP A 132 -4.66 -11.78 14.86
CA ASP A 132 -4.73 -13.11 14.25
C ASP A 132 -3.47 -13.47 13.46
N VAL A 133 -2.78 -12.46 12.91
CA VAL A 133 -1.70 -12.68 11.94
C VAL A 133 -0.33 -12.21 12.43
N ILE A 134 -0.28 -11.35 13.45
CA ILE A 134 0.98 -10.74 13.92
C ILE A 134 1.99 -11.80 14.40
N GLY A 135 1.52 -12.94 14.93
CA GLY A 135 2.36 -14.05 15.37
C GLY A 135 3.10 -14.77 14.25
N HIS A 136 2.63 -14.66 13.00
CA HIS A 136 3.24 -15.24 11.80
C HIS A 136 3.39 -14.22 10.67
N TRP A 137 3.50 -12.93 11.01
CA TRP A 137 3.55 -11.82 10.07
C TRP A 137 4.57 -11.99 8.94
N ASP A 138 5.77 -12.44 9.29
CA ASP A 138 6.88 -12.61 8.35
C ASP A 138 6.63 -13.68 7.27
N GLN A 139 5.67 -14.59 7.49
CA GLN A 139 5.29 -15.63 6.53
C GLN A 139 4.22 -15.15 5.53
N MET A 140 3.59 -14.00 5.79
CA MET A 140 2.54 -13.46 4.94
C MET A 140 3.12 -13.11 3.56
N ILE A 141 2.39 -13.43 2.50
CA ILE A 141 2.84 -13.24 1.12
C ILE A 141 2.00 -12.14 0.48
N LEU A 142 2.66 -11.11 -0.02
CA LEU A 142 2.02 -9.99 -0.68
C LEU A 142 2.38 -10.01 -2.18
N ARG A 143 1.37 -10.00 -3.05
CA ARG A 143 1.51 -10.24 -4.49
C ARG A 143 0.66 -9.28 -5.31
N SER A 144 1.14 -8.93 -6.48
CA SER A 144 0.37 -8.19 -7.48
C SER A 144 0.61 -8.67 -8.90
N TYR A 145 -0.36 -8.37 -9.74
CA TYR A 145 -0.36 -8.70 -11.14
C TYR A 145 -0.77 -7.47 -11.94
N ALA A 146 -0.09 -7.25 -13.05
CA ALA A 146 -0.36 -6.16 -13.98
C ALA A 146 -0.85 -6.76 -15.30
N THR A 147 -1.98 -6.29 -15.81
CA THR A 147 -2.41 -6.61 -17.17
C THR A 147 -1.88 -5.57 -18.14
N ILE A 148 -1.03 -5.99 -19.08
CA ILE A 148 -0.31 -5.10 -19.98
C ILE A 148 -0.45 -5.66 -21.39
N LYS A 149 -1.05 -4.88 -22.30
CA LYS A 149 -1.37 -5.34 -23.67
C LYS A 149 -2.22 -6.63 -23.64
N GLY A 150 -3.18 -6.70 -22.72
CA GLY A 150 -4.02 -7.88 -22.50
C GLY A 150 -3.35 -9.08 -21.83
N GLU A 151 -2.05 -9.01 -21.48
CA GLU A 151 -1.35 -10.10 -20.78
C GLU A 151 -1.22 -9.83 -19.29
N ARG A 152 -1.74 -10.73 -18.45
CA ARG A 152 -1.60 -10.67 -17.00
C ARG A 152 -0.25 -11.24 -16.57
N VAL A 153 0.62 -10.40 -16.02
CA VAL A 153 1.96 -10.78 -15.58
C VAL A 153 2.13 -10.58 -14.08
N LEU A 154 2.91 -11.46 -13.43
CA LEU A 154 3.31 -11.29 -12.03
C LEU A 154 4.17 -10.03 -11.92
N TYR A 155 3.70 -9.07 -11.12
CA TYR A 155 4.27 -7.73 -11.08
C TYR A 155 5.11 -7.51 -9.83
N GLN A 156 4.59 -7.82 -8.64
CA GLN A 156 5.35 -7.79 -7.39
C GLN A 156 5.04 -9.04 -6.58
N GLU A 157 6.01 -9.51 -5.81
CA GLU A 157 5.85 -10.65 -4.91
C GLU A 157 6.98 -10.67 -3.89
N GLY A 158 6.62 -10.92 -2.65
CA GLY A 158 7.55 -11.16 -1.57
C GLY A 158 6.82 -11.49 -0.27
N THR A 159 7.59 -11.92 0.72
CA THR A 159 7.14 -12.12 2.09
C THR A 159 7.29 -10.83 2.89
N LEU A 160 6.45 -10.65 3.92
CA LEU A 160 6.50 -9.43 4.74
C LEU A 160 7.73 -9.37 5.69
N ASP A 161 8.54 -10.41 5.74
CA ASP A 161 9.85 -10.42 6.41
C ASP A 161 10.84 -9.40 5.84
N ALA A 162 10.69 -9.01 4.57
CA ALA A 162 11.50 -7.98 3.94
C ALA A 162 11.11 -6.55 4.34
N MET A 163 9.94 -6.36 4.99
CA MET A 163 9.45 -5.06 5.47
C MET A 163 9.66 -4.92 6.98
N LEU A 164 9.78 -3.68 7.47
CA LEU A 164 9.83 -3.39 8.90
C LEU A 164 8.63 -4.04 9.63
N PRO A 165 8.84 -4.57 10.84
CA PRO A 165 7.73 -5.08 11.66
C PRO A 165 6.66 -4.00 11.90
N VAL A 166 5.40 -4.42 12.02
CA VAL A 166 4.27 -3.49 12.26
C VAL A 166 4.49 -2.59 13.47
N ASN A 167 5.00 -3.15 14.57
CA ASN A 167 5.29 -2.38 15.79
C ASN A 167 6.33 -1.28 15.53
N ASP A 168 7.34 -1.54 14.69
CA ASP A 168 8.37 -0.57 14.34
C ASP A 168 7.79 0.55 13.46
N LEU A 169 6.93 0.21 12.50
CA LEU A 169 6.23 1.20 11.68
C LEU A 169 5.35 2.13 12.54
N ILE A 170 4.60 1.56 13.48
CA ILE A 170 3.75 2.35 14.38
C ILE A 170 4.59 3.24 15.30
N ALA A 171 5.62 2.67 15.94
CA ALA A 171 6.48 3.39 16.87
C ALA A 171 7.23 4.56 16.23
N ARG A 172 7.61 4.43 14.95
CA ARG A 172 8.37 5.47 14.23
C ARG A 172 7.47 6.47 13.51
N GLY A 173 6.23 6.10 13.15
CA GLY A 173 5.32 6.93 12.37
C GLY A 173 4.33 7.76 13.19
N PHE A 174 4.06 7.35 14.43
CA PHE A 174 3.00 7.94 15.25
C PHE A 174 3.50 8.30 16.64
N GLU A 175 3.13 9.49 17.09
CA GLU A 175 3.48 10.00 18.41
C GLU A 175 2.98 9.05 19.50
N GLY A 176 3.85 8.74 20.47
CA GLY A 176 3.52 7.81 21.56
C GLY A 176 3.41 6.34 21.14
N GLY A 177 3.75 5.99 19.90
CA GLY A 177 3.74 4.61 19.41
C GLY A 177 2.36 3.96 19.38
N LYS A 178 1.31 4.76 19.18
CA LYS A 178 -0.08 4.29 19.09
C LYS A 178 -0.62 4.55 17.70
N PHE A 179 -1.24 3.54 17.09
CA PHE A 179 -1.92 3.71 15.82
C PHE A 179 -3.29 4.37 16.05
N PRO A 180 -3.57 5.52 15.43
CA PRO A 180 -4.80 6.27 15.72
C PRO A 180 -6.03 5.66 15.06
N ASP A 181 -7.17 5.78 15.72
CA ASP A 181 -8.47 5.50 15.13
C ASP A 181 -8.71 6.39 13.89
N GLY A 182 -9.36 5.83 12.88
CA GLY A 182 -9.68 6.54 11.63
C GLY A 182 -8.48 6.76 10.70
N CYS A 183 -7.37 6.06 10.95
CA CYS A 183 -6.18 6.08 10.11
C CYS A 183 -6.04 4.80 9.28
N ALA A 184 -5.78 4.96 7.99
CA ALA A 184 -5.29 3.93 7.10
C ALA A 184 -3.81 4.18 6.77
N MET A 185 -2.94 3.20 6.98
CA MET A 185 -1.51 3.28 6.63
C MET A 185 -1.09 2.17 5.68
N PHE A 186 -0.60 2.59 4.51
CA PHE A 186 0.12 1.78 3.54
C PHE A 186 1.54 1.49 4.06
N GLY A 187 1.93 0.22 4.10
CA GLY A 187 3.12 -0.30 4.82
C GLY A 187 4.40 -0.48 4.01
N GLY A 188 4.38 -0.15 2.73
CA GLY A 188 5.44 -0.29 1.75
C GLY A 188 5.25 -1.47 0.80
N THR A 189 6.08 -1.47 -0.26
CA THR A 189 5.95 -2.35 -1.42
C THR A 189 7.29 -2.95 -1.86
N PHE A 190 7.26 -4.01 -2.68
CA PHE A 190 8.46 -4.63 -3.27
C PHE A 190 8.83 -4.00 -4.61
N ALA A 191 10.07 -4.23 -5.05
CA ALA A 191 10.47 -3.90 -6.42
C ALA A 191 9.60 -4.65 -7.45
N ALA A 192 9.14 -3.94 -8.48
CA ALA A 192 8.41 -4.53 -9.59
C ALA A 192 9.31 -5.45 -10.44
N LYS A 193 8.87 -6.69 -10.66
CA LYS A 193 9.52 -7.65 -11.56
C LYS A 193 9.45 -7.11 -12.98
N GLY A 194 10.61 -6.87 -13.59
CA GLY A 194 10.70 -6.25 -14.92
C GLY A 194 10.55 -4.71 -14.91
N GLY A 195 10.64 -4.07 -13.75
CA GLY A 195 10.59 -2.61 -13.62
C GLY A 195 9.18 -2.04 -13.55
N ILE A 196 9.07 -0.80 -13.07
CA ILE A 196 7.80 -0.09 -12.91
C ILE A 196 7.24 0.25 -14.30
N ARG A 197 5.95 -0.05 -14.51
CA ARG A 197 5.26 0.19 -15.78
C ARG A 197 3.74 0.35 -15.57
N PRO A 198 3.08 1.15 -16.42
CA PRO A 198 1.63 1.25 -16.45
C PRO A 198 0.95 -0.08 -16.80
N ALA A 199 -0.29 -0.24 -16.35
CA ALA A 199 -1.11 -1.41 -16.59
C ALA A 199 -2.56 -1.00 -16.87
N GLU A 200 -3.24 -1.76 -17.73
CA GLU A 200 -4.68 -1.61 -18.00
C GLU A 200 -5.50 -2.01 -16.77
N ARG A 201 -5.01 -3.02 -16.04
CA ARG A 201 -5.59 -3.52 -14.79
C ARG A 201 -4.49 -3.90 -13.81
N PHE A 202 -4.73 -3.63 -12.53
CA PHE A 202 -3.85 -4.01 -11.44
C PHE A 202 -4.61 -4.86 -10.41
N ASP A 203 -4.23 -6.13 -10.28
CA ASP A 203 -4.76 -7.03 -9.25
C ASP A 203 -3.74 -7.18 -8.13
N PHE A 204 -4.22 -7.33 -6.89
CA PHE A 204 -3.35 -7.51 -5.74
C PHE A 204 -3.96 -8.44 -4.70
N GLU A 205 -3.08 -9.08 -3.92
CA GLU A 205 -3.48 -9.98 -2.85
C GLU A 205 -2.49 -10.02 -1.68
N LEU A 206 -3.03 -10.22 -0.48
CA LEU A 206 -2.29 -10.57 0.73
C LEU A 206 -2.75 -11.96 1.18
N GLU A 207 -1.83 -12.92 1.14
CA GLU A 207 -2.05 -14.31 1.52
C GLU A 207 -1.50 -14.59 2.92
N ASP A 208 -2.33 -15.25 3.72
CA ASP A 208 -1.94 -15.91 4.96
C ASP A 208 -1.79 -17.41 4.71
N PRO A 209 -0.55 -17.94 4.61
CA PRO A 209 -0.34 -19.37 4.39
C PRO A 209 -0.61 -20.23 5.63
N VAL A 210 -0.63 -19.63 6.83
CA VAL A 210 -0.85 -20.34 8.10
C VAL A 210 -2.35 -20.58 8.30
N LEU A 211 -3.15 -19.53 8.15
CA LEU A 211 -4.61 -19.59 8.28
C LEU A 211 -5.33 -19.91 6.96
N LYS A 212 -4.59 -20.04 5.85
CA LYS A 212 -5.07 -20.44 4.52
C LYS A 212 -6.20 -19.56 3.98
N ARG A 213 -6.03 -18.25 4.13
CA ARG A 213 -6.96 -17.23 3.66
C ARG A 213 -6.22 -16.16 2.85
N THR A 214 -6.95 -15.42 2.03
CA THR A 214 -6.36 -14.39 1.18
C THR A 214 -7.30 -13.19 1.03
N ILE A 215 -6.78 -11.99 1.25
CA ILE A 215 -7.43 -10.74 0.87
C ILE A 215 -7.09 -10.46 -0.59
N ARG A 216 -8.08 -10.17 -1.44
CA ARG A 216 -7.89 -9.86 -2.86
C ARG A 216 -8.69 -8.64 -3.26
N HIS A 217 -8.15 -7.87 -4.19
CA HIS A 217 -8.89 -6.87 -4.96
C HIS A 217 -8.17 -6.60 -6.27
N GLY A 218 -8.83 -5.89 -7.17
CA GLY A 218 -8.18 -5.40 -8.38
C GLY A 218 -9.03 -4.37 -9.08
N TYR A 219 -8.38 -3.48 -9.80
CA TYR A 219 -9.03 -2.34 -10.43
C TYR A 219 -8.47 -2.06 -11.82
N ASP A 220 -9.34 -1.52 -12.67
CA ASP A 220 -8.98 -1.03 -14.00
C ASP A 220 -8.47 0.41 -13.92
N VAL A 221 -7.52 0.76 -14.80
CA VAL A 221 -6.93 2.10 -14.87
C VAL A 221 -7.46 2.80 -16.10
N LEU A 222 -8.33 3.78 -15.90
CA LEU A 222 -8.90 4.58 -16.96
C LEU A 222 -8.03 5.82 -17.19
N THR A 223 -7.40 5.90 -18.36
CA THR A 223 -6.56 7.05 -18.74
C THR A 223 -7.41 8.23 -19.17
N LEU A 224 -7.28 9.34 -18.45
CA LEU A 224 -7.82 10.64 -18.82
C LEU A 224 -6.84 11.39 -19.74
N PRO A 225 -7.35 12.15 -20.72
CA PRO A 225 -6.50 12.91 -21.62
C PRO A 225 -5.83 14.10 -20.90
N VAL A 226 -4.54 14.30 -21.16
CA VAL A 226 -3.82 15.51 -20.74
C VAL A 226 -4.05 16.60 -21.79
N ARG A 227 -4.64 17.73 -21.38
CA ARG A 227 -4.91 18.90 -22.23
C ARG A 227 -4.33 20.14 -21.56
N GLY A 228 -3.39 20.82 -22.22
CA GLY A 228 -2.62 21.94 -21.66
C GLY A 228 -1.39 21.45 -20.91
#